data_AF-A0A2W7QSH9-F1
#
_entry.id   AF-A0A2W7QSH9-F1
#
_cell.length_a   1.000
_cell.length_b   1.000
_cell.length_c   1.000
_cell.angle_alpha   90.00
_cell.angle_beta   90.00
_cell.angle_gamma   90.00
#
_symmetry.space_group_name_H-M   'P 1'
#
loop_
_entity.id
_entity.type
_entity.pdbx_description
1 polymer ?
#
loop_
_entity_poly.entity_id
_entity_poly.type
_entity_poly.pdbx_seq_one_letter_code
_entity_poly.pdbx_strand_id
1 'polypeptide(L)'
;MMRKRSNNPDETEVQSMIASDADAPEATADQLAQAKPFTEAFPALAEAMRRNVGRPPSDNAKVAVSLRLDQDVIEKFRATGPGWQSRVNRALREAAGLS
;
A
#
# COMPACT_ATOMS: atom_id res chain seq x y z
N MET A 1 1.57 11.62 28.41
CA MET A 1 1.64 12.29 27.10
C MET A 1 0.23 12.31 26.51
N MET A 2 -0.42 13.48 26.53
CA MET A 2 -1.83 13.65 26.15
C MET A 2 -1.93 13.64 24.61
N ARG A 3 -2.69 12.72 24.01
CA ARG A 3 -2.94 12.72 22.55
C ARG A 3 -3.74 13.97 22.19
N LYS A 4 -3.25 14.81 21.27
CA LYS A 4 -4.05 15.89 20.67
C LYS A 4 -5.32 15.27 20.10
N ARG A 5 -6.48 15.70 20.57
CA ARG A 5 -7.77 15.39 19.94
C ARG A 5 -7.76 16.09 18.57
N SER A 6 -7.74 15.33 17.48
CA SER A 6 -7.96 15.88 16.15
C SER A 6 -9.39 16.43 16.11
N ASN A 7 -9.55 17.75 16.04
CA ASN A 7 -10.81 18.39 15.75
C ASN A 7 -11.03 18.29 14.24
N ASN A 8 -11.56 17.17 13.77
CA ASN A 8 -11.92 17.02 12.37
C ASN A 8 -13.28 17.68 12.16
N PRO A 9 -13.45 18.52 11.11
CA PRO A 9 -14.75 19.11 10.80
C PRO A 9 -15.77 18.00 10.51
N ASP A 10 -17.02 18.26 10.85
CA ASP A 10 -18.12 17.38 10.45
C ASP A 10 -18.41 17.51 8.94
N GLU A 11 -19.15 16.56 8.38
CA GLU A 11 -19.46 16.53 6.94
C GLU A 11 -20.18 17.81 6.47
N THR A 12 -20.99 18.43 7.34
CA THR A 12 -21.75 19.64 6.98
C THR A 12 -20.82 20.84 6.86
N GLU A 13 -19.89 20.97 7.81
CA GLU A 13 -18.84 21.97 7.78
C GLU A 13 -17.94 21.79 6.55
N VAL A 14 -17.54 20.55 6.22
CA VAL A 14 -16.77 20.24 5.00
C VAL A 14 -17.54 20.64 3.73
N GLN A 15 -18.83 20.32 3.63
CA GLN A 15 -19.65 20.67 2.47
C GLN A 15 -19.79 22.19 2.31
N SER A 16 -19.91 22.93 3.42
CA SER A 16 -19.99 24.40 3.41
C SER A 16 -18.71 25.05 2.90
N MET A 17 -17.55 24.49 3.29
CA MET A 17 -16.24 24.95 2.82
C MET A 17 -16.09 24.73 1.32
N ILE A 18 -16.43 23.53 0.82
CA ILE A 18 -16.40 23.21 -0.62
C ILE A 18 -17.30 24.17 -1.42
N ALA A 19 -18.55 24.39 -0.97
CA ALA A 19 -19.50 25.24 -1.68
C ALA A 19 -19.10 26.72 -1.72
N SER A 20 -18.29 27.18 -0.76
CA SER A 20 -17.81 28.56 -0.69
C SER A 20 -16.55 28.84 -1.54
N ASP A 21 -15.90 27.80 -2.07
CA ASP A 21 -14.68 27.93 -2.86
C ASP A 21 -14.98 28.38 -4.29
N ALA A 22 -14.71 29.66 -4.57
CA ALA A 22 -14.93 30.26 -5.88
C ALA A 22 -13.95 29.77 -6.96
N ASP A 23 -12.80 29.21 -6.57
CA ASP A 23 -11.76 28.74 -7.49
C ASP A 23 -11.95 27.27 -7.89
N ALA A 24 -12.84 26.54 -7.19
CA ALA A 24 -13.15 25.14 -7.44
C ALA A 24 -14.66 24.90 -7.63
N PRO A 25 -15.30 25.50 -8.65
CA PRO A 25 -16.71 25.28 -8.92
C PRO A 25 -16.98 23.81 -9.30
N GLU A 26 -18.19 23.35 -9.01
CA GLU A 26 -18.66 22.02 -9.42
C GLU A 26 -18.60 21.86 -10.95
N ALA A 27 -18.15 20.70 -11.41
CA ALA A 27 -18.06 20.40 -12.83
C ALA A 27 -19.46 20.30 -13.48
N THR A 28 -19.65 20.95 -14.63
CA THR A 28 -20.91 20.85 -15.38
C THR A 28 -20.99 19.53 -16.16
N ALA A 29 -22.20 19.11 -16.51
CA ALA A 29 -22.42 17.90 -17.32
C ALA A 29 -21.68 17.96 -18.66
N ASP A 30 -21.62 19.13 -19.30
CA ASP A 30 -20.92 19.32 -20.56
C ASP A 30 -19.40 19.22 -20.40
N GLN A 31 -18.86 19.71 -19.28
CA GLN A 31 -17.43 19.56 -18.95
C GLN A 31 -17.07 18.10 -18.69
N LEU A 32 -17.92 17.36 -17.99
CA LEU A 32 -17.76 15.92 -17.76
C LEU A 32 -17.86 15.13 -19.06
N ALA A 33 -18.75 15.50 -19.98
CA ALA A 33 -18.87 14.86 -21.29
C ALA A 33 -17.62 15.04 -22.15
N GLN A 34 -16.83 16.09 -21.90
CA GLN A 34 -15.56 16.35 -22.58
C GLN A 34 -14.34 15.76 -21.86
N ALA A 35 -14.54 15.10 -20.71
CA ALA A 35 -13.46 14.50 -19.96
C ALA A 35 -12.75 13.41 -20.77
N LYS A 36 -11.41 13.40 -20.68
CA LYS A 36 -10.57 12.41 -21.35
C LYS A 36 -10.08 11.37 -20.35
N PRO A 37 -9.91 10.11 -20.77
CA PRO A 37 -9.23 9.11 -19.95
C PRO A 37 -7.84 9.62 -19.53
N PHE A 38 -7.42 9.30 -18.31
CA PHE A 38 -6.12 9.73 -17.76
C PHE A 38 -4.94 9.36 -18.67
N THR A 39 -5.00 8.19 -19.32
CA THR A 39 -3.97 7.72 -20.26
C THR A 39 -3.85 8.58 -21.51
N GLU A 40 -4.94 9.25 -21.93
CA GLU A 40 -4.94 10.17 -23.07
C GLU A 40 -4.55 11.58 -22.64
N ALA A 41 -5.03 12.04 -21.47
CA ALA A 41 -4.70 13.36 -20.94
C ALA A 41 -3.23 13.49 -20.52
N PHE A 42 -2.62 12.42 -19.98
CA PHE A 42 -1.26 12.42 -19.45
C PHE A 42 -0.46 11.19 -19.91
N PRO A 43 -0.16 11.06 -21.21
CA PRO A 43 0.43 9.84 -21.78
C PRO A 43 1.79 9.49 -21.17
N ALA A 44 2.67 10.48 -20.98
CA ALA A 44 4.00 10.26 -20.41
C ALA A 44 3.94 9.79 -18.94
N LEU A 45 3.01 10.32 -18.15
CA LEU A 45 2.84 9.93 -16.74
C LEU A 45 2.21 8.54 -16.63
N ALA A 46 1.23 8.23 -17.48
CA ALA A 46 0.64 6.90 -17.56
C ALA A 46 1.70 5.84 -17.94
N GLU A 47 2.61 6.18 -18.86
CA GLU A 47 3.73 5.30 -19.21
C GLU A 47 4.72 5.12 -18.06
N ALA A 48 5.09 6.19 -17.36
CA ALA A 48 5.96 6.12 -16.19
C ALA A 48 5.36 5.26 -15.07
N MET A 49 4.05 5.37 -14.81
CA MET A 49 3.34 4.55 -13.82
C MET A 49 3.32 3.06 -14.22
N ARG A 50 3.16 2.75 -15.51
CA ARG A 50 3.25 1.38 -16.05
C ARG A 50 4.65 0.77 -15.87
N ARG A 51 5.70 1.58 -15.99
CA ARG A 51 7.09 1.15 -15.76
C ARG A 51 7.40 0.94 -14.27
N ASN A 52 6.65 1.58 -13.38
CA ASN A 52 6.77 1.45 -11.93
C ASN A 52 5.88 0.35 -11.31
N VAL A 53 5.48 -0.67 -12.09
CA VAL A 53 4.75 -1.82 -11.57
C VAL A 53 5.71 -2.71 -10.75
N GLY A 54 5.84 -2.40 -9.47
CA GLY A 54 6.43 -3.27 -8.45
C GLY A 54 7.94 -3.49 -8.56
N ARG A 55 8.48 -4.24 -7.57
CA ARG A 55 9.84 -4.76 -7.62
C ARG A 55 9.95 -5.67 -8.86
N PRO A 56 11.01 -5.57 -9.67
CA PRO A 56 11.23 -6.48 -10.80
C PRO A 56 11.03 -7.93 -10.36
N PRO A 57 10.40 -8.78 -11.21
CA PRO A 57 10.31 -10.21 -10.95
C PRO A 57 11.72 -10.74 -10.62
N SER A 58 11.86 -11.31 -9.42
CA SER A 58 13.11 -11.95 -9.02
C SER A 58 13.11 -13.36 -9.60
N ASP A 59 14.14 -13.74 -10.34
CA ASP A 59 14.32 -15.11 -10.84
C ASP A 59 14.30 -16.14 -9.69
N ASN A 60 14.64 -15.69 -8.48
CA ASN A 60 14.59 -16.47 -7.23
C ASN A 60 13.62 -15.83 -6.23
N ALA A 61 12.37 -15.62 -6.64
CA ALA A 61 11.33 -15.14 -5.73
C ALA A 61 11.06 -16.15 -4.61
N LYS A 62 10.81 -15.67 -3.40
CA LYS A 62 10.35 -16.52 -2.29
C LYS A 62 8.98 -17.09 -2.64
N VAL A 63 8.82 -18.41 -2.56
CA VAL A 63 7.53 -19.08 -2.78
C VAL A 63 6.73 -19.06 -1.48
N ALA A 64 5.51 -18.53 -1.52
CA ALA A 64 4.59 -18.60 -0.39
C ALA A 64 3.98 -20.00 -0.32
N VAL A 65 4.24 -20.71 0.78
CA VAL A 65 3.69 -22.04 1.06
C VAL A 65 2.97 -22.06 2.40
N SER A 66 1.96 -22.92 2.53
CA SER A 66 1.30 -23.18 3.81
C SER A 66 2.03 -24.33 4.51
N LEU A 67 2.64 -24.04 5.66
CA LEU A 67 3.37 -25.01 6.48
C LEU A 67 2.82 -24.97 7.91
N ARG A 68 2.55 -26.15 8.48
CA ARG A 68 2.22 -26.28 9.91
C ARG A 68 3.51 -26.50 10.68
N LEU A 69 3.72 -25.68 11.70
CA LEU A 69 4.86 -25.75 12.62
C LEU A 69 4.31 -25.89 14.04
N ASP A 70 5.10 -26.53 14.91
CA ASP A 70 4.75 -26.63 16.32
C ASP A 70 4.63 -25.25 16.97
N GLN A 71 3.73 -25.14 17.95
CA GLN A 71 3.38 -23.88 18.57
C GLN A 71 4.58 -23.23 19.27
N ASP A 72 5.36 -24.01 20.01
CA ASP A 72 6.54 -23.56 20.74
C ASP A 72 7.63 -23.00 19.82
N VAL A 73 7.81 -23.58 18.63
CA VAL A 73 8.71 -23.08 17.58
C VAL A 73 8.25 -21.69 17.14
N ILE A 74 6.97 -21.53 16.81
CA ILE A 74 6.43 -20.24 16.37
C ILE A 74 6.54 -19.18 17.47
N GLU A 75 6.24 -19.53 18.71
CA GLU A 75 6.34 -18.62 19.86
C GLU A 75 7.79 -18.15 20.07
N LYS A 76 8.75 -19.08 20.03
CA LYS A 76 10.19 -18.78 20.14
C LYS A 76 10.65 -17.79 19.07
N PHE A 77 10.24 -17.99 17.82
CA PHE A 77 10.59 -17.05 16.75
C PHE A 77 9.84 -15.72 16.91
N ARG A 78 8.54 -15.70 17.22
CA ARG A 78 7.79 -14.44 17.40
C ARG A 78 8.36 -13.56 18.52
N ALA A 79 8.85 -14.16 19.60
CA ALA A 79 9.50 -13.47 20.71
C ALA A 79 10.75 -12.66 20.27
N THR A 80 11.38 -13.01 19.15
CA THR A 80 12.51 -12.26 18.59
C THR A 80 12.09 -10.95 17.90
N GLY A 81 10.80 -10.63 17.84
CA GLY A 81 10.27 -9.37 17.32
C GLY A 81 10.16 -9.31 15.79
N PRO A 82 10.12 -8.09 15.20
CA PRO A 82 10.02 -7.90 13.76
C PRO A 82 11.07 -8.72 12.97
N GLY A 83 10.66 -9.27 11.83
CA GLY A 83 11.53 -10.10 10.99
C GLY A 83 11.68 -11.57 11.43
N TRP A 84 10.87 -12.04 12.37
CA TRP A 84 10.93 -13.44 12.84
C TRP A 84 10.73 -14.47 11.71
N GLN A 85 9.87 -14.19 10.73
CA GLN A 85 9.68 -15.05 9.56
C GLN A 85 10.95 -15.18 8.71
N SER A 86 11.71 -14.09 8.55
CA SER A 86 13.00 -14.12 7.85
C SER A 86 14.01 -14.98 8.62
N ARG A 87 13.97 -14.96 9.96
CA ARG A 87 14.81 -15.84 10.79
C ARG A 87 14.42 -17.31 10.67
N VAL A 88 13.12 -17.63 10.58
CA VAL A 88 12.63 -18.98 10.27
C VAL A 88 13.19 -19.45 8.92
N ASN A 89 13.06 -18.63 7.87
CA ASN A 89 13.61 -18.97 6.56
C ASN A 89 15.12 -19.19 6.58
N ARG A 90 15.88 -18.38 7.33
CA ARG A 90 17.33 -18.58 7.49
C ARG A 90 17.65 -19.91 8.15
N ALA A 91 16.98 -20.27 9.24
CA ALA A 91 17.18 -21.55 9.92
C ALA A 91 16.87 -22.75 8.99
N LEU A 92 15.82 -22.64 8.16
CA LEU A 92 15.50 -23.68 7.18
C LEU A 92 16.58 -23.81 6.09
N ARG A 93 17.17 -22.70 5.64
CA ARG A 93 18.30 -22.73 4.69
C ARG A 93 19.53 -23.38 5.29
N GLU A 94 19.89 -23.02 6.51
CA GLU A 94 21.02 -23.62 7.24
C GLU A 94 20.81 -25.13 7.41
N ALA A 95 19.63 -25.57 7.85
CA ALA A 95 19.29 -26.98 8.00
C ALA A 95 19.31 -27.76 6.67
N ALA A 96 19.01 -27.09 5.55
CA ALA A 96 19.05 -27.67 4.22
C ALA A 96 20.43 -27.59 3.54
N GLY A 97 21.44 -27.00 4.18
CA GLY A 97 22.77 -26.80 3.59
C GLY A 97 22.81 -25.75 2.47
N LEU A 98 21.86 -24.80 2.47
CA LEU A 98 21.70 -23.73 1.47
C LEU A 98 22.26 -22.37 1.97
N SER A 99 23.17 -22.40 2.94
CA SER A 99 23.79 -21.21 3.55
C SER A 99 24.50 -20.35 2.51
#